data_AF-A0A3C1PXU4-F1
#
_entry.id   AF-A0A3C1PXU4-F1
#
_cell.length_a   1.000
_cell.length_b   1.000
_cell.length_c   1.000
_cell.angle_alpha   90.00
_cell.angle_beta   90.00
_cell.angle_gamma   90.00
#
_symmetry.space_group_name_H-M   'P 1'
#
loop_
_entity.id
_entity.type
_entity.pdbx_description
1 polymer ?
#
loop_
_entity_poly.entity_id
_entity_poly.type
_entity_poly.pdbx_seq_one_letter_code
_entity_poly.pdbx_strand_id
1 'polypeptide(L)'
;MSSICFLLLPPLVISQEVSDALFDYHSVRSEQSVTEGNSGKWEGESLSMEGRSRIQDMVNFGPQWSGGSHLLWDGDIGESMNTSFRISAAGKHRITMVLTKAPDYGIFNINFNGEPILKNIDLYSEKVELANLINLGEFNLAAGIQRLEFVLSGANVKAHPFRKTGYLMGVDYLVAKNLEPKKPIKEVRSSPPPINDSVSFEEVQPLLQKYCYECHGAGKKVKGKVNLKEMESRAKFSQQVEISRLGAEAVSFGEMPPKKSEQPSAEEKRKISDFLNRIVDEYARENTILEPVIMRRFNRYEYNNAVRDLLQLRGDIYPLPEKSIRGESHFNPASGVMPRSVRVSNRTLGKNQVRSE
;
A
#
# COMPACT_ATOMS: atom_id res chain seq x y z
N MET A 1 2.35 58.07 -66.31
CA MET A 1 3.46 57.11 -66.43
C MET A 1 4.21 57.08 -65.11
N SER A 2 4.42 55.87 -64.58
CA SER A 2 5.24 55.47 -63.41
C SER A 2 5.19 56.31 -62.14
N SER A 3 4.63 55.75 -61.07
CA SER A 3 5.05 56.06 -59.71
C SER A 3 5.35 54.76 -58.94
N ILE A 4 6.47 54.79 -58.24
CA ILE A 4 7.28 53.67 -57.79
C ILE A 4 6.72 53.06 -56.50
N CYS A 5 6.80 51.73 -56.44
CA CYS A 5 6.36 50.84 -55.38
C CYS A 5 7.14 51.07 -54.07
N PHE A 6 6.44 51.36 -52.96
CA PHE A 6 6.99 51.30 -51.60
C PHE A 6 6.45 50.06 -50.90
N LEU A 7 7.34 49.08 -50.67
CA LEU A 7 7.10 47.87 -49.90
C LEU A 7 7.14 48.20 -48.39
N LEU A 8 6.00 48.05 -47.71
CA LEU A 8 5.90 48.06 -46.25
C LEU A 8 6.07 46.63 -45.71
N LEU A 9 7.22 46.37 -45.09
CA LEU A 9 7.49 45.17 -44.28
C LEU A 9 6.80 45.29 -42.91
N PRO A 10 6.10 44.24 -42.43
CA PRO A 10 5.60 44.21 -41.06
C PRO A 10 6.72 43.86 -40.04
N PRO A 11 6.58 44.26 -38.77
CA PRO A 11 7.59 44.04 -37.75
C PRO A 11 7.64 42.58 -37.30
N LEU A 12 8.89 42.12 -37.14
CA LEU A 12 9.31 40.84 -36.61
C LEU A 12 8.92 40.73 -35.12
N VAL A 13 7.88 39.96 -34.80
CA VAL A 13 7.59 39.55 -33.42
C VAL A 13 8.37 38.26 -33.14
N ILE A 14 9.45 38.38 -32.38
CA ILE A 14 10.19 37.26 -31.81
C ILE A 14 9.36 36.73 -30.64
N SER A 15 8.51 35.72 -30.89
CA SER A 15 8.03 34.85 -29.81
C SER A 15 9.18 33.92 -29.42
N GLN A 16 9.79 34.18 -28.26
CA GLN A 16 10.61 33.18 -27.59
C GLN A 16 9.70 32.02 -27.19
N GLU A 17 9.89 30.87 -27.83
CA GLU A 17 9.43 29.60 -27.27
C GLU A 17 10.16 29.38 -25.94
N VAL A 18 9.43 29.47 -24.83
CA VAL A 18 9.90 28.93 -23.55
C VAL A 18 9.55 27.45 -23.55
N SER A 19 10.60 26.63 -23.55
CA SER A 19 10.57 25.18 -23.52
C SER A 19 9.78 24.64 -22.32
N ASP A 20 8.62 24.02 -22.56
CA ASP A 20 7.98 23.10 -21.62
C ASP A 20 8.71 21.76 -21.64
N ALA A 21 9.82 21.67 -20.91
CA ALA A 21 10.56 20.43 -20.73
C ALA A 21 11.19 20.45 -19.34
N LEU A 22 11.16 19.42 -18.50
CA LEU A 22 10.66 18.05 -18.60
C LEU A 22 10.18 17.68 -17.19
N PHE A 23 8.93 17.26 -17.02
CA PHE A 23 8.61 16.35 -15.93
C PHE A 23 8.74 14.93 -16.49
N ASP A 24 9.81 14.24 -16.13
CA ASP A 24 9.96 12.82 -16.44
C ASP A 24 9.35 12.01 -15.29
N TYR A 25 8.18 11.43 -15.55
CA TYR A 25 7.51 10.56 -14.60
C TYR A 25 7.91 9.11 -14.90
N HIS A 26 8.61 8.48 -13.97
CA HIS A 26 8.89 7.06 -14.05
C HIS A 26 7.94 6.29 -13.12
N SER A 27 7.33 5.24 -13.65
CA SER A 27 6.57 4.27 -12.86
C SER A 27 7.53 3.16 -12.44
N VAL A 28 7.78 3.05 -11.14
CA VAL A 28 8.51 1.91 -10.59
C VAL A 28 7.50 0.79 -10.35
N ARG A 29 7.61 -0.29 -11.11
CA ARG A 29 6.79 -1.49 -10.94
C ARG A 29 7.49 -2.43 -9.97
N SER A 30 6.87 -2.78 -8.85
CA SER A 30 7.35 -3.91 -8.05
C SER A 30 7.02 -5.21 -8.80
N GLU A 31 7.97 -6.14 -8.85
CA GLU A 31 7.69 -7.51 -9.29
C GLU A 31 6.52 -8.09 -8.50
N GLN A 32 5.71 -8.87 -9.21
CA GLN A 32 4.45 -9.49 -8.81
C GLN A 32 4.37 -9.81 -7.30
N SER A 33 3.80 -8.89 -6.52
CA SER A 33 3.18 -9.21 -5.25
C SER A 33 1.69 -8.97 -5.42
N VAL A 34 0.95 -10.06 -5.58
CA VAL A 34 -0.51 -10.07 -5.47
C VAL A 34 -0.79 -9.82 -3.99
N THR A 35 -0.74 -8.55 -3.58
CA THR A 35 -0.90 -8.18 -2.18
C THR A 35 -2.38 -7.98 -1.89
N GLU A 36 -2.80 -8.72 -0.87
CA GLU A 36 -4.13 -8.86 -0.31
C GLU A 36 -4.82 -7.52 -0.07
N GLY A 37 -5.93 -7.28 -0.76
CA GLY A 37 -6.86 -6.23 -0.35
C GLY A 37 -7.60 -6.66 0.90
N ASN A 38 -7.09 -6.26 2.06
CA ASN A 38 -7.80 -6.41 3.35
C ASN A 38 -9.15 -5.65 3.37
N SER A 39 -9.40 -4.80 2.38
CA SER A 39 -10.62 -3.99 2.20
C SER A 39 -11.64 -4.58 1.21
N GLY A 40 -11.29 -5.66 0.48
CA GLY A 40 -12.17 -6.20 -0.57
C GLY A 40 -12.47 -5.20 -1.69
N LYS A 41 -11.57 -4.23 -1.94
CA LYS A 41 -11.66 -3.24 -3.03
C LYS A 41 -10.47 -3.41 -3.97
N TRP A 42 -10.73 -3.36 -5.26
CA TRP A 42 -9.75 -3.38 -6.35
C TRP A 42 -9.92 -2.11 -7.17
N GLU A 43 -8.88 -1.29 -7.23
CA GLU A 43 -8.86 -0.13 -8.13
C GLU A 43 -8.75 -0.60 -9.58
N GLY A 44 -9.32 0.14 -10.52
CA GLY A 44 -9.35 -0.22 -11.93
C GLY A 44 -7.95 -0.47 -12.48
N GLU A 45 -6.99 0.40 -12.16
CA GLU A 45 -5.59 0.29 -12.53
C GLU A 45 -4.86 -0.92 -11.91
N SER A 46 -5.47 -1.59 -10.93
CA SER A 46 -4.96 -2.82 -10.33
C SER A 46 -5.48 -4.10 -10.98
N LEU A 47 -6.53 -4.01 -11.79
CA LEU A 47 -7.12 -5.16 -12.49
C LEU A 47 -6.24 -5.62 -13.65
N SER A 48 -6.43 -6.87 -14.11
CA SER A 48 -5.67 -7.37 -15.25
C SER A 48 -6.04 -6.61 -16.54
N MET A 49 -5.01 -6.12 -17.23
CA MET A 49 -5.15 -5.49 -18.55
C MET A 49 -4.99 -6.54 -19.65
N GLU A 50 -6.05 -6.75 -20.45
CA GLU A 50 -6.01 -7.62 -21.62
C GLU A 50 -6.37 -6.82 -22.89
N GLY A 51 -5.85 -7.24 -24.04
CA GLY A 51 -6.14 -6.61 -25.33
C GLY A 51 -5.75 -5.12 -25.37
N ARG A 52 -6.70 -4.26 -25.74
CA ARG A 52 -6.53 -2.79 -25.87
C ARG A 52 -6.70 -2.01 -24.55
N SER A 53 -6.74 -2.72 -23.43
CA SER A 53 -6.86 -2.09 -22.10
C SER A 53 -5.61 -1.28 -21.75
N ARG A 54 -5.79 -0.11 -21.13
CA ARG A 54 -4.73 0.79 -20.64
C ARG A 54 -5.18 1.58 -19.43
N ILE A 55 -4.23 2.14 -18.69
CA ILE A 55 -4.53 3.05 -17.58
C ILE A 55 -4.66 4.47 -18.13
N GLN A 56 -5.69 5.20 -17.71
CA GLN A 56 -5.84 6.63 -18.01
C GLN A 56 -5.87 7.43 -16.71
N ASP A 57 -5.11 8.52 -16.70
CA ASP A 57 -5.08 9.50 -15.62
C ASP A 57 -6.35 10.35 -15.66
N MET A 58 -7.05 10.41 -14.53
CA MET A 58 -8.34 11.07 -14.41
C MET A 58 -8.29 12.41 -13.67
N VAL A 59 -7.12 12.82 -13.18
CA VAL A 59 -6.95 14.04 -12.38
C VAL A 59 -7.43 15.29 -13.10
N ASN A 60 -7.21 15.36 -14.42
CA ASN A 60 -7.65 16.50 -15.25
C ASN A 60 -9.17 16.60 -15.41
N PHE A 61 -9.92 15.53 -15.10
CA PHE A 61 -11.38 15.52 -15.16
C PHE A 61 -12.03 15.77 -13.79
N GLY A 62 -11.25 15.66 -12.70
CA GLY A 62 -11.67 16.00 -11.34
C GLY A 62 -11.19 14.99 -10.27
N PRO A 63 -11.43 15.28 -8.98
CA PRO A 63 -10.92 14.49 -7.87
C PRO A 63 -11.79 13.26 -7.52
N GLN A 64 -12.87 13.00 -8.26
CA GLN A 64 -13.87 11.99 -7.90
C GLN A 64 -13.42 10.54 -8.15
N TRP A 65 -12.48 10.30 -9.07
CA TRP A 65 -11.98 8.96 -9.36
C TRP A 65 -11.11 8.44 -8.24
N SER A 66 -11.40 7.22 -7.83
CA SER A 66 -10.59 6.54 -6.83
C SER A 66 -9.18 6.33 -7.36
N GLY A 67 -8.16 6.63 -6.55
CA GLY A 67 -6.76 6.54 -7.00
C GLY A 67 -6.36 7.56 -8.09
N GLY A 68 -7.28 8.43 -8.53
CA GLY A 68 -7.03 9.43 -9.57
C GLY A 68 -6.82 8.84 -10.97
N SER A 69 -7.14 7.58 -11.19
CA SER A 69 -6.96 6.88 -12.46
C SER A 69 -8.05 5.83 -12.63
N HIS A 70 -8.21 5.32 -13.85
CA HIS A 70 -9.12 4.22 -14.11
C HIS A 70 -8.56 3.28 -15.18
N LEU A 71 -9.17 2.10 -15.31
CA LEU A 71 -8.88 1.17 -16.39
C LEU A 71 -9.74 1.50 -17.60
N LEU A 72 -9.09 1.95 -18.67
CA LEU A 72 -9.71 2.35 -19.93
C LEU A 72 -9.56 1.24 -20.98
N TRP A 73 -10.60 1.04 -21.78
CA TRP A 73 -10.57 0.16 -22.95
C TRP A 73 -11.34 0.79 -24.11
N ASP A 74 -10.85 0.61 -25.34
CA ASP A 74 -11.58 0.93 -26.58
C ASP A 74 -11.89 -0.34 -27.38
N GLY A 75 -13.00 -0.30 -28.14
CA GLY A 75 -13.28 -1.30 -29.16
C GLY A 75 -14.50 -1.04 -30.02
N ASP A 76 -14.72 -1.93 -30.98
CA ASP A 76 -15.83 -1.91 -31.91
C ASP A 76 -17.00 -2.78 -31.41
N ILE A 77 -18.22 -2.49 -31.87
CA ILE A 77 -19.42 -3.21 -31.46
C ILE A 77 -19.28 -4.70 -31.76
N GLY A 78 -19.55 -5.54 -30.75
CA GLY A 78 -19.37 -6.98 -30.78
C GLY A 78 -18.07 -7.47 -30.13
N GLU A 79 -17.10 -6.59 -29.88
CA GLU A 79 -15.88 -6.94 -29.15
C GLU A 79 -16.07 -6.86 -27.63
N SER A 80 -15.15 -7.46 -26.87
CA SER A 80 -15.20 -7.47 -25.41
C SER A 80 -13.91 -7.02 -24.74
N MET A 81 -14.09 -6.41 -23.56
CA MET A 81 -13.03 -6.09 -22.61
C MET A 81 -13.01 -7.16 -21.53
N ASN A 82 -11.88 -7.84 -21.39
CA ASN A 82 -11.67 -8.88 -20.39
C ASN A 82 -10.79 -8.38 -19.26
N THR A 83 -11.20 -8.64 -18.03
CA THR A 83 -10.41 -8.34 -16.85
C THR A 83 -10.66 -9.35 -15.73
N SER A 84 -9.80 -9.34 -14.73
CA SER A 84 -9.85 -10.29 -13.62
C SER A 84 -9.34 -9.68 -12.32
N PHE A 85 -9.87 -10.23 -11.22
CA PHE A 85 -9.48 -9.89 -9.86
C PHE A 85 -9.42 -11.18 -9.02
N ARG A 86 -8.72 -11.14 -7.89
CA ARG A 86 -8.50 -12.33 -7.04
C ARG A 86 -9.25 -12.21 -5.73
N ILE A 87 -10.07 -13.22 -5.41
CA ILE A 87 -10.70 -13.40 -4.10
C ILE A 87 -9.79 -14.28 -3.22
N SER A 88 -9.48 -13.82 -2.01
CA SER A 88 -8.56 -14.54 -1.10
C SER A 88 -9.23 -15.70 -0.36
N ALA A 89 -10.50 -15.55 0.00
CA ALA A 89 -11.26 -16.55 0.77
C ALA A 89 -12.55 -16.90 0.04
N ALA A 90 -12.84 -18.20 -0.06
CA ALA A 90 -14.12 -18.65 -0.57
C ALA A 90 -15.26 -18.17 0.34
N GLY A 91 -16.44 -17.94 -0.24
CA GLY A 91 -17.63 -17.61 0.54
C GLY A 91 -18.62 -16.73 -0.22
N LYS A 92 -19.70 -16.36 0.47
CA LYS A 92 -20.71 -15.46 -0.10
C LYS A 92 -20.21 -14.02 -0.15
N HIS A 93 -20.14 -13.44 -1.34
CA HIS A 93 -19.68 -12.07 -1.57
C HIS A 93 -20.73 -11.27 -2.34
N ARG A 94 -20.91 -9.99 -1.98
CA ARG A 94 -21.61 -9.01 -2.82
C ARG A 94 -20.60 -8.24 -3.63
N ILE A 95 -20.77 -8.21 -4.95
CA ILE A 95 -19.88 -7.47 -5.85
C ILE A 95 -20.58 -6.18 -6.30
N THR A 96 -19.91 -5.05 -6.10
CA THR A 96 -20.34 -3.75 -6.61
C THR A 96 -19.19 -3.08 -7.36
N MET A 97 -19.49 -2.19 -8.30
CA MET A 97 -18.48 -1.56 -9.13
C MET A 97 -18.90 -0.15 -9.52
N VAL A 98 -17.91 0.71 -9.74
CA VAL A 98 -18.09 2.04 -10.32
C VAL A 98 -17.40 2.09 -11.67
N LEU A 99 -18.15 2.56 -12.66
CA LEU A 99 -17.69 2.77 -14.02
C LEU A 99 -17.62 4.28 -14.29
N THR A 100 -16.85 4.67 -15.29
CA THR A 100 -16.83 6.04 -15.82
C THR A 100 -17.86 6.16 -16.94
N LYS A 101 -18.50 7.32 -17.03
CA LYS A 101 -19.38 7.71 -18.15
C LYS A 101 -18.75 8.88 -18.90
N ALA A 102 -18.88 8.89 -20.22
CA ALA A 102 -18.38 9.99 -21.07
C ALA A 102 -19.12 10.04 -22.42
N PRO A 103 -18.89 11.07 -23.25
CA PRO A 103 -19.61 11.26 -24.52
C PRO A 103 -19.32 10.19 -25.58
N ASP A 104 -18.18 9.51 -25.47
CA ASP A 104 -17.67 8.51 -26.41
C ASP A 104 -17.73 7.07 -25.87
N TYR A 105 -18.52 6.85 -24.81
CA TYR A 105 -18.66 5.56 -24.15
C TYR A 105 -19.86 4.78 -24.68
N GLY A 106 -19.68 3.46 -24.75
CA GLY A 106 -20.64 2.53 -25.33
C GLY A 106 -21.67 1.98 -24.35
N ILE A 107 -22.52 1.09 -24.86
CA ILE A 107 -23.47 0.27 -24.09
C ILE A 107 -22.88 -1.13 -23.95
N PHE A 108 -22.81 -1.64 -22.72
CA PHE A 108 -22.15 -2.90 -22.42
C PHE A 108 -23.08 -3.93 -21.78
N ASN A 109 -22.86 -5.20 -22.12
CA ASN A 109 -23.33 -6.34 -21.35
C ASN A 109 -22.18 -6.85 -20.49
N ILE A 110 -22.47 -7.27 -19.25
CA ILE A 110 -21.46 -7.76 -18.31
C ILE A 110 -21.70 -9.23 -18.06
N ASN A 111 -20.67 -10.04 -18.31
CA ASN A 111 -20.61 -11.45 -17.93
C ASN A 111 -19.62 -11.60 -16.77
N PHE A 112 -19.97 -12.46 -15.81
CA PHE A 112 -19.15 -12.78 -14.66
C PHE A 112 -18.89 -14.29 -14.63
N ASN A 113 -17.61 -14.68 -14.67
CA ASN A 113 -17.19 -16.07 -14.78
C ASN A 113 -17.87 -16.86 -15.91
N GLY A 114 -18.15 -16.20 -17.04
CA GLY A 114 -18.80 -16.78 -18.21
C GLY A 114 -20.33 -16.72 -18.19
N GLU A 115 -20.95 -16.31 -17.07
CA GLU A 115 -22.40 -16.18 -16.94
C GLU A 115 -22.86 -14.73 -17.14
N PRO A 116 -23.90 -14.45 -17.94
CA PRO A 116 -24.40 -13.09 -18.14
C PRO A 116 -25.10 -12.58 -16.87
N ILE A 117 -24.64 -11.42 -16.34
CA ILE A 117 -25.18 -10.85 -15.10
C ILE A 117 -25.95 -9.54 -15.31
N LEU A 118 -25.49 -8.67 -16.22
CA LEU A 118 -26.14 -7.40 -16.52
C LEU A 118 -26.14 -7.15 -18.03
N LYS A 119 -27.19 -6.49 -18.52
CA LYS A 119 -27.36 -6.18 -19.95
C LYS A 119 -27.70 -4.71 -20.14
N ASN A 120 -27.32 -4.17 -21.29
CA ASN A 120 -27.65 -2.82 -21.73
C ASN A 120 -27.23 -1.72 -20.74
N ILE A 121 -26.02 -1.84 -20.18
CA ILE A 121 -25.45 -0.81 -19.30
C ILE A 121 -24.95 0.35 -20.17
N ASP A 122 -25.73 1.43 -20.22
CA ASP A 122 -25.39 2.63 -20.97
C ASP A 122 -24.42 3.53 -20.19
N LEU A 123 -23.19 3.66 -20.71
CA LEU A 123 -22.14 4.48 -20.12
C LEU A 123 -22.01 5.86 -20.79
N TYR A 124 -22.95 6.24 -21.65
CA TYR A 124 -22.97 7.58 -22.21
C TYR A 124 -23.29 8.66 -21.16
N SER A 125 -22.54 9.76 -21.20
CA SER A 125 -22.89 11.03 -20.56
C SER A 125 -22.36 12.21 -21.37
N GLU A 126 -22.98 13.39 -21.26
CA GLU A 126 -22.51 14.60 -21.95
C GLU A 126 -21.16 15.12 -21.40
N LYS A 127 -20.77 14.67 -20.20
CA LYS A 127 -19.51 15.02 -19.55
C LYS A 127 -18.85 13.77 -18.98
N VAL A 128 -17.56 13.87 -18.71
CA VAL A 128 -16.81 12.82 -18.04
C VAL A 128 -17.18 12.82 -16.54
N GLU A 129 -17.82 11.75 -16.10
CA GLU A 129 -18.35 11.62 -14.73
C GLU A 129 -18.34 10.15 -14.28
N LEU A 130 -18.61 9.92 -12.99
CA LEU A 130 -18.78 8.56 -12.47
C LEU A 130 -20.22 8.08 -12.69
N ALA A 131 -20.36 6.83 -13.08
CA ALA A 131 -21.63 6.12 -13.00
C ALA A 131 -22.04 5.93 -11.54
N ASN A 132 -23.35 5.83 -11.30
CA ASN A 132 -23.85 5.37 -10.01
C ASN A 132 -23.28 3.97 -9.69
N LEU A 133 -23.09 3.68 -8.40
CA LEU A 133 -22.61 2.38 -7.95
C LEU A 133 -23.49 1.25 -8.50
N ILE A 134 -22.89 0.38 -9.31
CA ILE A 134 -23.57 -0.74 -9.95
C ILE A 134 -23.45 -1.96 -9.03
N ASN A 135 -24.57 -2.56 -8.68
CA ASN A 135 -24.59 -3.85 -7.99
C ASN A 135 -24.57 -4.98 -9.02
N LEU A 136 -23.46 -5.73 -9.06
CA LEU A 136 -23.32 -6.87 -9.97
C LEU A 136 -24.05 -8.12 -9.46
N GLY A 137 -24.31 -8.19 -8.16
CA GLY A 137 -25.04 -9.28 -7.52
C GLY A 137 -24.33 -9.87 -6.30
N GLU A 138 -24.92 -10.92 -5.76
CA GLU A 138 -24.35 -11.74 -4.69
C GLU A 138 -23.99 -13.11 -5.23
N PHE A 139 -22.76 -13.55 -4.97
CA PHE A 139 -22.22 -14.78 -5.53
C PHE A 139 -21.52 -15.58 -4.44
N ASN A 140 -21.63 -16.92 -4.51
CA ASN A 140 -20.79 -17.81 -3.73
C ASN A 140 -19.49 -18.03 -4.51
N LEU A 141 -18.44 -17.33 -4.13
CA LEU A 141 -17.17 -17.31 -4.86
C LEU A 141 -16.20 -18.33 -4.26
N ALA A 142 -15.45 -19.01 -5.11
CA ALA A 142 -14.26 -19.75 -4.68
C ALA A 142 -13.09 -18.79 -4.44
N ALA A 143 -12.15 -19.18 -3.58
CA ALA A 143 -10.86 -18.49 -3.51
C ALA A 143 -10.12 -18.65 -4.86
N GLY A 144 -9.51 -17.57 -5.35
CA GLY A 144 -8.81 -17.55 -6.63
C GLY A 144 -9.27 -16.45 -7.56
N ILE A 145 -8.89 -16.57 -8.83
CA ILE A 145 -9.15 -15.57 -9.87
C ILE A 145 -10.61 -15.65 -10.31
N GLN A 146 -11.27 -14.49 -10.31
CA GLN A 146 -12.61 -14.26 -10.83
C GLN A 146 -12.49 -13.42 -12.11
N ARG A 147 -13.32 -13.68 -13.12
CA ARG A 147 -13.26 -13.04 -14.43
C ARG A 147 -14.49 -12.20 -14.70
N LEU A 148 -14.27 -11.01 -15.26
CA LEU A 148 -15.30 -10.12 -15.78
C LEU A 148 -15.05 -9.91 -17.26
N GLU A 149 -16.12 -10.02 -18.03
CA GLU A 149 -16.14 -9.70 -19.45
C GLU A 149 -17.20 -8.63 -19.69
N PHE A 150 -16.81 -7.58 -20.40
CA PHE A 150 -17.70 -6.50 -20.82
C PHE A 150 -17.82 -6.54 -22.33
N VAL A 151 -18.98 -6.97 -22.84
CA VAL A 151 -19.24 -7.06 -24.28
C VAL A 151 -19.88 -5.76 -24.74
N LEU A 152 -19.24 -5.07 -25.69
CA LEU A 152 -19.77 -3.85 -26.30
C LEU A 152 -20.95 -4.21 -27.21
N SER A 153 -22.17 -3.93 -26.76
CA SER A 153 -23.41 -4.32 -27.45
C SER A 153 -23.99 -3.22 -28.33
N GLY A 154 -23.59 -1.97 -28.11
CA GLY A 154 -24.06 -0.83 -28.89
C GLY A 154 -23.55 0.49 -28.35
N ALA A 155 -24.22 1.58 -28.71
CA ALA A 155 -23.94 2.91 -28.20
C ALA A 155 -25.23 3.74 -28.13
N ASN A 156 -25.25 4.73 -27.24
CA ASN A 156 -26.34 5.68 -27.17
C ASN A 156 -26.42 6.48 -28.49
N VAL A 157 -27.61 6.85 -28.93
CA VAL A 157 -27.82 7.67 -30.15
C VAL A 157 -27.11 9.02 -30.12
N LYS A 158 -26.84 9.54 -28.91
CA LYS A 158 -26.10 10.79 -28.69
C LYS A 158 -24.60 10.59 -28.50
N ALA A 159 -24.12 9.35 -28.40
CA ALA A 159 -22.71 9.07 -28.19
C ALA A 159 -21.91 9.39 -29.47
N HIS A 160 -20.73 9.95 -29.31
CA HIS A 160 -19.80 10.18 -30.41
C HIS A 160 -18.89 8.95 -30.57
N PRO A 161 -18.68 8.44 -31.80
CA PRO A 161 -17.77 7.33 -31.99
C PRO A 161 -16.34 7.77 -31.62
N PHE A 162 -15.68 6.93 -30.83
CA PHE A 162 -14.25 7.02 -30.61
C PHE A 162 -13.51 6.60 -31.88
N ARG A 163 -12.63 7.49 -32.37
CA ARG A 163 -11.94 7.36 -33.66
C ARG A 163 -12.93 7.32 -34.84
N LYS A 164 -13.24 6.12 -35.37
CA LYS A 164 -14.10 5.95 -36.56
C LYS A 164 -15.43 5.29 -36.20
N THR A 165 -15.35 4.14 -35.50
CA THR A 165 -16.50 3.25 -35.26
C THR A 165 -16.56 2.74 -33.82
N GLY A 166 -15.51 2.96 -33.03
CA GLY A 166 -15.36 2.35 -31.73
C GLY A 166 -16.00 3.17 -30.61
N TYR A 167 -16.04 2.59 -29.43
CA TYR A 167 -16.49 3.22 -28.20
C TYR A 167 -15.59 2.82 -27.04
N LEU A 168 -15.59 3.65 -25.99
CA LEU A 168 -14.76 3.47 -24.81
C LEU A 168 -15.55 2.88 -23.62
N MET A 169 -14.80 2.37 -22.65
CA MET A 169 -15.26 1.99 -21.32
C MET A 169 -14.17 2.27 -20.29
N GLY A 170 -14.57 2.74 -19.10
CA GLY A 170 -13.68 2.99 -17.97
C GLY A 170 -14.18 2.31 -16.70
N VAL A 171 -13.33 1.51 -16.05
CA VAL A 171 -13.59 0.93 -14.72
C VAL A 171 -12.80 1.70 -13.68
N ASP A 172 -13.48 2.37 -12.74
CA ASP A 172 -12.84 3.14 -11.66
C ASP A 172 -12.41 2.20 -10.54
N TYR A 173 -13.35 1.47 -9.93
CA TYR A 173 -13.02 0.44 -8.94
C TYR A 173 -14.13 -0.61 -8.81
N LEU A 174 -13.76 -1.76 -8.24
CA LEU A 174 -14.65 -2.86 -7.88
C LEU A 174 -14.51 -3.18 -6.40
N VAL A 175 -15.61 -3.54 -5.74
CA VAL A 175 -15.66 -3.98 -4.34
C VAL A 175 -16.34 -5.35 -4.28
N ALA A 176 -15.71 -6.32 -3.64
CA ALA A 176 -16.30 -7.61 -3.26
C ALA A 176 -16.39 -7.68 -1.73
N LYS A 177 -17.57 -7.37 -1.20
CA LYS A 177 -17.84 -7.40 0.24
C LYS A 177 -18.18 -8.83 0.66
N ASN A 178 -17.38 -9.43 1.53
CA ASN A 178 -17.72 -10.71 2.16
C ASN A 178 -18.98 -10.54 3.03
N LEU A 179 -20.00 -11.36 2.76
CA LEU A 179 -21.29 -11.39 3.44
C LEU A 179 -21.40 -12.54 4.45
N GLU A 180 -20.42 -13.45 4.49
CA GLU A 180 -20.40 -14.47 5.52
C GLU A 180 -20.32 -13.79 6.89
N PRO A 181 -21.07 -14.30 7.88
CA PRO A 181 -20.92 -13.82 9.24
C PRO A 181 -19.45 -13.98 9.59
N LYS A 182 -18.81 -12.89 10.03
CA LYS A 182 -17.48 -12.99 10.63
C LYS A 182 -17.62 -14.00 11.75
N LYS A 183 -17.19 -15.24 11.50
CA LYS A 183 -17.03 -16.25 12.55
C LYS A 183 -16.26 -15.51 13.62
N PRO A 184 -16.74 -15.45 14.88
CA PRO A 184 -16.12 -14.60 15.87
C PRO A 184 -14.65 -14.91 15.84
N ILE A 185 -13.91 -13.96 15.29
CA ILE A 185 -12.49 -13.89 15.50
C ILE A 185 -12.53 -13.69 17.00
N LYS A 186 -12.24 -14.75 17.78
CA LYS A 186 -11.73 -14.53 19.12
C LYS A 186 -10.69 -13.48 18.85
N GLU A 187 -10.96 -12.25 19.27
CA GLU A 187 -10.01 -11.18 19.17
C GLU A 187 -8.80 -11.72 19.91
N VAL A 188 -7.88 -12.35 19.18
CA VAL A 188 -6.48 -12.25 19.46
C VAL A 188 -6.19 -10.82 19.06
N ARG A 189 -6.74 -9.88 19.85
CA ARG A 189 -5.94 -8.74 20.25
C ARG A 189 -4.63 -9.41 20.62
N SER A 190 -3.59 -9.15 19.85
CA SER A 190 -2.28 -9.02 20.46
C SER A 190 -2.32 -7.82 21.42
N SER A 191 -3.25 -7.83 22.37
CA SER A 191 -2.88 -7.60 23.75
C SER A 191 -1.73 -8.59 23.97
N PRO A 192 -0.61 -8.18 24.60
CA PRO A 192 0.25 -9.15 25.24
C PRO A 192 -0.66 -10.18 25.89
N PRO A 193 -0.45 -11.49 25.67
CA PRO A 193 -1.26 -12.50 26.35
C PRO A 193 -1.37 -12.06 27.81
N PRO A 194 -2.58 -12.12 28.42
CA PRO A 194 -2.71 -11.75 29.83
C PRO A 194 -1.53 -12.39 30.54
N ILE A 195 -0.68 -11.56 31.15
CA ILE A 195 0.52 -12.00 31.83
C ILE A 195 -0.01 -13.02 32.83
N ASN A 196 0.12 -14.30 32.49
CA ASN A 196 -0.38 -15.35 33.34
C ASN A 196 0.68 -15.40 34.43
N ASP A 197 0.34 -14.80 35.57
CA ASP A 197 1.18 -14.61 36.73
C ASP A 197 1.64 -15.96 37.31
N SER A 198 2.59 -16.66 36.69
CA SER A 198 3.34 -17.72 37.38
C SER A 198 4.55 -18.31 36.65
N VAL A 199 5.04 -17.83 35.50
CA VAL A 199 6.23 -18.49 34.90
C VAL A 199 7.47 -18.21 35.75
N SER A 200 7.84 -19.19 36.58
CA SER A 200 8.94 -19.11 37.54
C SER A 200 10.27 -19.54 36.88
N PHE A 201 11.39 -19.25 37.53
CA PHE A 201 12.70 -19.65 37.00
C PHE A 201 12.82 -21.17 36.94
N GLU A 202 12.21 -21.88 37.89
CA GLU A 202 12.21 -23.33 38.01
C GLU A 202 11.51 -24.01 36.81
N GLU A 203 10.51 -23.35 36.23
CA GLU A 203 9.82 -23.84 35.03
C GLU A 203 10.62 -23.63 33.74
N VAL A 204 11.42 -22.56 33.69
CA VAL A 204 12.16 -22.13 32.48
C VAL A 204 13.58 -22.68 32.43
N GLN A 205 14.20 -22.90 33.59
CA GLN A 205 15.54 -23.48 33.72
C GLN A 205 15.74 -24.78 32.91
N PRO A 206 14.83 -25.78 32.94
CA PRO A 206 15.01 -26.98 32.12
C PRO A 206 14.94 -26.68 30.62
N LEU A 207 14.14 -25.70 30.20
CA LEU A 207 14.05 -25.28 28.79
C LEU A 207 15.34 -24.58 28.35
N LEU A 208 15.93 -23.72 29.20
CA LEU A 208 17.22 -23.08 28.92
C LEU A 208 18.36 -24.11 28.84
N GLN A 209 18.35 -25.12 29.71
CA GLN A 209 19.31 -26.22 29.66
C GLN A 209 19.23 -27.00 28.36
N LYS A 210 18.00 -27.28 27.89
CA LYS A 210 17.76 -28.06 26.69
C LYS A 210 18.11 -27.29 25.41
N TYR A 211 17.69 -26.03 25.30
CA TYR A 211 17.72 -25.29 24.03
C TYR A 211 18.82 -24.23 23.94
N CYS A 212 19.31 -23.71 25.08
CA CYS A 212 20.15 -22.51 25.09
C CYS A 212 21.59 -22.80 25.54
N TYR A 213 21.79 -23.69 26.52
CA TYR A 213 23.11 -23.91 27.14
C TYR A 213 24.12 -24.60 26.22
N GLU A 214 23.67 -25.31 25.19
CA GLU A 214 24.56 -25.91 24.19
C GLU A 214 25.37 -24.84 23.43
N CYS A 215 24.76 -23.69 23.13
CA CYS A 215 25.40 -22.59 22.37
C CYS A 215 25.87 -21.43 23.26
N HIS A 216 25.18 -21.19 24.38
CA HIS A 216 25.40 -20.07 25.30
C HIS A 216 25.86 -20.52 26.70
N GLY A 217 26.57 -21.65 26.79
CA GLY A 217 27.12 -22.19 28.04
C GLY A 217 28.63 -22.44 27.97
N ALA A 218 29.15 -23.28 28.88
CA ALA A 218 30.59 -23.56 29.06
C ALA A 218 31.18 -24.48 27.96
N GLY A 219 31.19 -23.99 26.71
CA GLY A 219 31.92 -24.60 25.59
C GLY A 219 33.14 -23.77 25.18
N LYS A 220 34.09 -24.37 24.43
CA LYS A 220 35.32 -23.70 23.94
C LYS A 220 35.07 -22.43 23.08
N LYS A 221 33.83 -22.19 22.63
CA LYS A 221 33.37 -20.96 21.97
C LYS A 221 31.92 -20.64 22.39
N VAL A 222 31.74 -19.67 23.28
CA VAL A 222 30.42 -19.11 23.63
C VAL A 222 29.94 -18.24 22.48
N LYS A 223 28.82 -18.62 21.83
CA LYS A 223 28.28 -17.81 20.74
C LYS A 223 27.70 -16.50 21.28
N GLY A 224 27.99 -15.39 20.61
CA GLY A 224 27.51 -14.07 21.03
C GLY A 224 28.13 -13.50 22.31
N LYS A 225 29.15 -14.16 22.90
CA LYS A 225 29.76 -13.77 24.20
C LYS A 225 28.77 -13.69 25.37
N VAL A 226 27.65 -14.41 25.29
CA VAL A 226 26.63 -14.48 26.35
C VAL A 226 26.66 -15.86 27.00
N ASN A 227 26.93 -15.92 28.31
CA ASN A 227 26.96 -17.16 29.07
C ASN A 227 25.73 -17.27 30.00
N LEU A 228 24.68 -17.94 29.52
CA LEU A 228 23.44 -18.14 30.27
C LEU A 228 23.62 -19.12 31.44
N LYS A 229 24.69 -19.92 31.46
CA LYS A 229 24.98 -20.84 32.57
C LYS A 229 25.35 -20.11 33.86
N GLU A 230 25.92 -18.91 33.76
CA GLU A 230 26.24 -18.05 34.91
C GLU A 230 24.98 -17.37 35.49
N MET A 231 23.84 -17.48 34.80
CA MET A 231 22.56 -16.90 35.21
C MET A 231 21.78 -17.91 36.05
N GLU A 232 22.35 -18.30 37.18
CA GLU A 232 21.84 -19.38 38.05
C GLU A 232 20.55 -19.00 38.81
N SER A 233 20.12 -17.74 38.74
CA SER A 233 18.92 -17.27 39.40
C SER A 233 18.27 -16.13 38.63
N ARG A 234 16.97 -15.95 38.84
CA ARG A 234 16.21 -14.82 38.32
C ARG A 234 16.85 -13.46 38.64
N ALA A 235 17.43 -13.29 39.83
CA ALA A 235 18.09 -12.04 40.23
C ALA A 235 19.28 -11.69 39.32
N LYS A 236 19.99 -12.70 38.79
CA LYS A 236 21.09 -12.48 37.83
C LYS A 236 20.57 -11.99 36.47
N PHE A 237 19.40 -12.48 36.02
CA PHE A 237 18.73 -11.96 34.83
C PHE A 237 18.29 -10.51 34.98
N SER A 238 17.82 -10.11 36.17
CA SER A 238 17.49 -8.70 36.45
C SER A 238 18.73 -7.79 36.50
N GLN A 239 19.85 -8.29 37.04
CA GLN A 239 21.13 -7.54 37.05
C GLN A 239 21.71 -7.34 35.64
N GLN A 240 21.43 -8.26 34.72
CA GLN A 240 21.88 -8.20 33.33
C GLN A 240 20.67 -8.07 32.38
N VAL A 241 19.85 -7.04 32.60
CA VAL A 241 18.59 -6.84 31.87
C VAL A 241 18.74 -6.83 30.35
N GLU A 242 19.86 -6.30 29.81
CA GLU A 242 20.10 -6.29 28.37
C GLU A 242 20.21 -7.70 27.77
N ILE A 243 20.78 -8.66 28.50
CA ILE A 243 20.84 -10.05 28.05
C ILE A 243 19.42 -10.64 28.02
N SER A 244 18.60 -10.31 29.02
CA SER A 244 17.19 -10.72 29.07
C SER A 244 16.40 -10.14 27.90
N ARG A 245 16.58 -8.84 27.58
CA ARG A 245 15.94 -8.17 26.45
C ARG A 245 16.34 -8.77 25.10
N LEU A 246 17.63 -8.89 24.85
CA LEU A 246 18.15 -9.48 23.61
C LEU A 246 17.74 -10.94 23.45
N GLY A 247 17.72 -11.71 24.54
CA GLY A 247 17.24 -13.08 24.55
C GLY A 247 15.75 -13.18 24.22
N ALA A 248 14.92 -12.32 24.81
CA ALA A 248 13.49 -12.28 24.53
C ALA A 248 13.21 -11.96 23.06
N GLU A 249 13.91 -10.98 22.49
CA GLU A 249 13.82 -10.63 21.08
C GLU A 249 14.24 -11.80 20.18
N ALA A 250 15.43 -12.37 20.40
CA ALA A 250 15.96 -13.45 19.56
C ALA A 250 15.06 -14.71 19.56
N VAL A 251 14.45 -15.05 20.70
CA VAL A 251 13.49 -16.16 20.79
C VAL A 251 12.17 -15.82 20.12
N SER A 252 11.67 -14.59 20.32
CA SER A 252 10.40 -14.14 19.73
C SER A 252 10.46 -14.00 18.22
N PHE A 253 11.59 -13.56 17.67
CA PHE A 253 11.84 -13.52 16.22
C PHE A 253 12.20 -14.90 15.62
N GLY A 254 12.34 -15.94 16.45
CA GLY A 254 12.68 -17.28 15.99
C GLY A 254 14.09 -17.42 15.41
N GLU A 255 14.99 -16.49 15.74
CA GLU A 255 16.39 -16.52 15.34
C GLU A 255 17.18 -17.54 16.18
N MET A 256 16.75 -17.74 17.43
CA MET A 256 17.32 -18.70 18.37
C MET A 256 16.27 -19.70 18.87
N PRO A 257 16.61 -21.00 19.00
CA PRO A 257 17.90 -21.61 18.64
C PRO A 257 18.17 -21.63 17.12
N PRO A 258 19.42 -21.81 16.66
CA PRO A 258 19.74 -21.87 15.23
C PRO A 258 18.97 -22.98 14.51
N LYS A 259 18.71 -22.81 13.20
CA LYS A 259 17.99 -23.80 12.37
C LYS A 259 18.55 -25.23 12.42
N LYS A 260 19.83 -25.40 12.79
CA LYS A 260 20.51 -26.70 12.89
C LYS A 260 20.40 -27.36 14.26
N SER A 261 19.80 -26.69 15.25
CA SER A 261 19.63 -27.18 16.62
C SER A 261 18.16 -27.51 16.90
N GLU A 262 17.91 -28.25 17.97
CA GLU A 262 16.54 -28.60 18.39
C GLU A 262 15.71 -27.33 18.64
N GLN A 263 14.50 -27.29 18.08
CA GLN A 263 13.61 -26.15 18.20
C GLN A 263 12.59 -26.38 19.32
N PRO A 264 12.37 -25.40 20.21
CA PRO A 264 11.27 -25.46 21.16
C PRO A 264 9.92 -25.40 20.43
N SER A 265 8.92 -26.06 21.01
CA SER A 265 7.53 -25.93 20.57
C SER A 265 7.01 -24.49 20.73
N ALA A 266 5.89 -24.15 20.10
CA ALA A 266 5.29 -22.82 20.23
C ALA A 266 4.96 -22.46 21.70
N GLU A 267 4.57 -23.46 22.51
CA GLU A 267 4.27 -23.25 23.93
C GLU A 267 5.54 -23.01 24.76
N GLU A 268 6.60 -23.78 24.51
CA GLU A 268 7.89 -23.61 25.20
C GLU A 268 8.56 -22.29 24.82
N LYS A 269 8.50 -21.88 23.54
CA LYS A 269 8.97 -20.57 23.07
C LYS A 269 8.28 -19.44 23.82
N ARG A 270 6.95 -19.51 23.94
CA ARG A 270 6.16 -18.53 24.69
C ARG A 270 6.60 -18.45 26.15
N LYS A 271 6.78 -19.59 26.84
CA LYS A 271 7.24 -19.62 28.24
C LYS A 271 8.60 -18.94 28.43
N ILE A 272 9.55 -19.18 27.54
CA ILE A 272 10.89 -18.55 27.58
C ILE A 272 10.79 -17.05 27.33
N SER A 273 10.10 -16.63 26.26
CA SER A 273 9.92 -15.21 25.92
C SER A 273 9.20 -14.44 27.03
N ASP A 274 8.13 -15.01 27.60
CA ASP A 274 7.35 -14.36 28.66
C ASP A 274 8.19 -14.18 29.94
N PHE A 275 9.00 -15.16 30.31
CA PHE A 275 9.92 -15.04 31.45
C PHE A 275 10.94 -13.90 31.27
N LEU A 276 11.57 -13.83 30.09
CA LEU A 276 12.59 -12.82 29.80
C LEU A 276 11.98 -11.41 29.68
N ASN A 277 10.85 -11.27 28.98
CA ASN A 277 10.14 -9.99 28.87
C ASN A 277 9.71 -9.46 30.24
N ARG A 278 9.26 -10.34 31.13
CA ARG A 278 8.84 -9.93 32.48
C ARG A 278 9.97 -9.35 33.30
N ILE A 279 11.17 -9.91 33.19
CA ILE A 279 12.36 -9.36 33.85
C ILE A 279 12.66 -7.94 33.34
N VAL A 280 12.52 -7.73 32.02
CA VAL A 280 12.69 -6.41 31.40
C VAL A 280 11.61 -5.43 31.87
N ASP A 281 10.35 -5.86 31.89
CA ASP A 281 9.22 -5.03 32.32
C ASP A 281 9.32 -4.63 33.80
N GLU A 282 9.73 -5.56 34.68
CA GLU A 282 9.97 -5.27 36.10
C GLU A 282 11.14 -4.30 36.27
N TYR A 283 12.25 -4.53 35.56
CA TYR A 283 13.38 -3.62 35.59
C TYR A 283 13.01 -2.22 35.11
N ALA A 284 12.22 -2.10 34.03
CA ALA A 284 11.78 -0.81 33.48
C ALA A 284 10.83 -0.06 34.43
N ARG A 285 9.98 -0.78 35.18
CA ARG A 285 9.12 -0.19 36.22
C ARG A 285 9.92 0.36 37.40
N GLU A 286 10.95 -0.35 37.84
CA GLU A 286 11.76 0.03 39.01
C GLU A 286 12.86 1.05 38.67
N ASN A 287 13.39 0.99 37.45
CA ASN A 287 14.49 1.82 36.96
C ASN A 287 13.97 2.82 35.92
N THR A 288 13.03 3.68 36.32
CA THR A 288 12.51 4.77 35.49
C THR A 288 13.50 5.94 35.36
N ILE A 289 14.80 5.64 35.28
CA ILE A 289 15.80 6.65 34.95
C ILE A 289 15.79 6.73 33.43
N LEU A 290 15.01 7.66 32.90
CA LEU A 290 15.18 8.10 31.52
C LEU A 290 16.63 8.58 31.41
N GLU A 291 17.44 7.89 30.59
CA GLU A 291 18.75 8.42 30.24
C GLU A 291 18.55 9.88 29.81
N PRO A 292 19.36 10.83 30.29
CA PRO A 292 19.21 12.21 29.89
C PRO A 292 19.27 12.25 28.37
N VAL A 293 18.16 12.64 27.75
CA VAL A 293 18.06 12.72 26.29
C VAL A 293 19.20 13.61 25.84
N ILE A 294 20.23 13.00 25.25
CA ILE A 294 21.34 13.75 24.70
C ILE A 294 20.71 14.63 23.63
N MET A 295 20.79 15.95 23.80
CA MET A 295 20.33 16.89 22.79
C MET A 295 21.18 16.69 21.53
N ARG A 296 20.73 15.79 20.66
CA ARG A 296 21.32 15.60 19.33
C ARG A 296 20.88 16.76 18.45
N ARG A 297 21.74 17.13 17.51
CA ARG A 297 21.33 18.06 16.45
C ARG A 297 20.17 17.41 15.70
N PHE A 298 19.11 18.18 15.50
CA PHE A 298 18.03 17.77 14.60
C PHE A 298 18.59 17.57 13.21
N ASN A 299 18.15 16.50 12.55
CA ASN A 299 18.38 16.40 11.12
C ASN A 299 17.57 17.48 10.40
N ARG A 300 17.86 17.68 9.11
CA ARG A 300 17.22 18.75 8.32
C ARG A 300 15.69 18.65 8.31
N TYR A 301 15.14 17.43 8.28
CA TYR A 301 13.70 17.17 8.31
C TYR A 301 13.07 17.51 9.66
N GLU A 302 13.68 17.04 10.74
CA GLU A 302 13.25 17.29 12.11
C GLU A 302 13.24 18.79 12.41
N TYR A 303 14.27 19.51 11.97
CA TYR A 303 14.32 20.97 12.11
C TYR A 303 13.24 21.65 11.27
N ASN A 304 13.05 21.25 10.01
CA ASN A 304 12.02 21.82 9.15
C ASN A 304 10.62 21.65 9.76
N ASN A 305 10.29 20.45 10.24
CA ASN A 305 9.00 20.19 10.86
C ASN A 305 8.86 20.91 12.21
N ALA A 306 9.89 20.88 13.06
CA ALA A 306 9.84 21.57 14.36
C ALA A 306 9.59 23.07 14.21
N VAL A 307 10.24 23.73 13.24
CA VAL A 307 10.04 25.17 13.02
C VAL A 307 8.72 25.45 12.30
N ARG A 308 8.28 24.59 11.37
CA ARG A 308 6.95 24.69 10.75
C ARG A 308 5.84 24.59 11.80
N ASP A 309 5.93 23.64 12.71
CA ASP A 309 4.93 23.41 13.75
C ASP A 309 4.96 24.53 14.78
N LEU A 310 6.15 24.93 15.24
CA LEU A 310 6.31 25.98 16.25
C LEU A 310 5.85 27.35 15.75
N LEU A 311 6.14 27.68 14.49
CA LEU A 311 5.81 28.98 13.89
C LEU A 311 4.56 28.93 12.99
N GLN A 312 3.87 27.80 12.94
CA GLN A 312 2.69 27.54 12.10
C GLN A 312 2.88 27.91 10.61
N LEU A 313 4.05 27.57 10.04
CA LEU A 313 4.37 27.89 8.65
C LEU A 313 3.72 26.90 7.68
N ARG A 314 3.16 27.44 6.59
CA ARG A 314 2.51 26.64 5.54
C ARG A 314 3.50 25.99 4.55
N GLY A 315 4.76 26.45 4.52
CA GLY A 315 5.79 26.00 3.58
C GLY A 315 7.02 25.38 4.23
N ASP A 316 7.77 24.58 3.47
CA ASP A 316 9.06 24.05 3.89
C ASP A 316 10.10 25.19 3.93
N ILE A 317 10.80 25.31 5.04
CA ILE A 317 11.89 26.27 5.26
C ILE A 317 13.10 25.88 4.42
N TYR A 318 13.28 24.58 4.25
CA TYR A 318 14.35 24.02 3.45
C TYR A 318 13.79 23.31 2.21
N PRO A 319 13.87 23.95 1.02
CA PRO A 319 13.28 23.41 -0.20
C PRO A 319 14.09 22.26 -0.84
N LEU A 320 15.24 21.87 -0.26
CA LEU A 320 15.98 20.69 -0.72
C LEU A 320 15.54 19.48 0.10
N PRO A 321 14.81 18.52 -0.50
CA PRO A 321 14.60 17.24 0.14
C PRO A 321 15.91 16.42 0.01
N GLU A 322 16.40 15.83 1.11
CA GLU A 322 17.49 14.83 1.05
C GLU A 322 17.02 13.54 0.33
N LYS A 323 15.72 13.41 0.09
CA LYS A 323 15.11 12.38 -0.76
C LYS A 323 14.59 13.00 -2.06
N SER A 324 15.25 12.65 -3.17
CA SER A 324 14.87 13.00 -4.55
C SER A 324 13.56 12.36 -5.03
N ILE A 325 12.96 11.49 -4.23
CA ILE A 325 11.80 10.67 -4.59
C ILE A 325 10.62 11.16 -3.76
N ARG A 326 9.73 11.95 -4.38
CA ARG A 326 8.40 12.24 -3.83
C ARG A 326 7.38 11.37 -4.56
N GLY A 327 6.86 10.36 -3.86
CA GLY A 327 5.67 9.62 -4.29
C GLY A 327 4.43 10.21 -3.64
N GLU A 328 3.47 10.68 -4.42
CA GLU A 328 2.13 10.95 -3.89
C GLU A 328 1.45 9.63 -3.57
N SER A 329 0.75 9.53 -2.44
CA SER A 329 -0.09 8.37 -2.05
C SER A 329 0.59 6.99 -1.98
N HIS A 330 1.92 6.93 -1.97
CA HIS A 330 2.68 5.66 -1.96
C HIS A 330 2.47 4.79 -0.72
N PHE A 331 1.98 5.38 0.37
CA PHE A 331 1.70 4.68 1.62
C PHE A 331 0.40 5.20 2.22
N ASN A 332 -0.69 4.45 2.01
CA ASN A 332 -1.99 4.67 2.65
C ASN A 332 -2.35 3.42 3.48
N PRO A 333 -1.95 3.34 4.76
CA PRO A 333 -2.20 2.17 5.59
C PRO A 333 -3.69 1.91 5.82
N ALA A 334 -4.55 2.92 5.70
CA ALA A 334 -6.00 2.76 5.80
C ALA A 334 -6.60 1.96 4.63
N SER A 335 -5.95 1.97 3.47
CA SER A 335 -6.40 1.21 2.29
C SER A 335 -6.07 -0.29 2.40
N GLY A 336 -5.05 -0.66 3.18
CA GLY A 336 -4.55 -2.02 3.30
C GLY A 336 -3.94 -2.60 2.01
N VAL A 337 -3.80 -1.80 0.95
CA VAL A 337 -3.31 -2.21 -0.38
C VAL A 337 -2.08 -1.38 -0.71
N MET A 338 -0.98 -2.05 -1.09
CA MET A 338 0.15 -1.38 -1.70
C MET A 338 -0.13 -1.20 -3.20
N PRO A 339 -0.02 0.03 -3.75
CA PRO A 339 -0.25 0.25 -5.17
C PRO A 339 0.80 -0.49 -6.01
N ARG A 340 0.37 -1.13 -7.11
CA ARG A 340 1.22 -1.92 -8.02
C ARG A 340 2.32 -1.09 -8.70
N SER A 341 2.08 0.21 -8.82
CA SER A 341 3.06 1.21 -9.23
C SER A 341 2.85 2.48 -8.43
N VAL A 342 3.94 3.02 -7.89
CA VAL A 342 3.93 4.35 -7.29
C VAL A 342 4.40 5.33 -8.35
N ARG A 343 3.62 6.37 -8.60
CA ARG A 343 4.11 7.50 -9.38
C ARG A 343 5.05 8.30 -8.49
N VAL A 344 6.33 8.22 -8.82
CA VAL A 344 7.37 9.00 -8.15
C VAL A 344 7.72 10.15 -9.07
N SER A 345 7.67 11.36 -8.53
CA SER A 345 8.28 12.52 -9.17
C SER A 345 9.65 12.76 -8.57
N ASN A 346 10.62 13.02 -9.44
CA ASN A 346 11.90 13.61 -9.05
C ASN A 346 11.94 15.01 -9.63
N ARG A 347 11.78 16.02 -8.78
CA ARG A 347 11.87 17.41 -9.22
C ARG A 347 13.34 17.82 -9.21
N THR A 348 13.97 17.80 -10.38
CA THR A 348 15.21 18.54 -10.60
C THR A 348 14.90 20.04 -10.52
N LEU A 349 15.80 20.79 -9.89
CA LEU A 349 15.62 22.16 -9.44
C LEU A 349 14.97 23.10 -10.48
N GLY A 350 13.92 23.81 -10.05
CA GLY A 350 13.31 24.90 -10.81
C GLY A 350 12.55 25.85 -9.88
N LYS A 351 13.26 26.90 -9.42
CA LYS A 351 12.76 28.15 -8.80
C LYS A 351 11.46 28.04 -7.97
N ASN A 352 11.55 27.56 -6.73
CA ASN A 352 10.49 27.83 -5.75
C ASN A 352 10.80 29.17 -5.06
N GLN A 353 10.25 30.25 -5.61
CA GLN A 353 9.96 31.45 -4.82
C GLN A 353 9.04 31.04 -3.67
N VAL A 354 9.43 31.41 -2.46
CA VAL A 354 8.53 31.46 -1.30
C VAL A 354 7.36 32.34 -1.70
N ARG A 355 6.19 31.76 -2.00
CA ARG A 355 4.96 32.54 -2.11
C ARG A 355 4.46 32.78 -0.69
N SER A 356 4.74 33.97 -0.20
CA SER A 356 4.08 34.58 0.95
C SER A 356 2.76 35.19 0.48
N GLU A 357 1.64 34.53 0.79
CA GLU A 357 0.31 35.14 0.93
C GLU A 357 -0.37 34.60 2.20
#